data_AF-A0A1I2GDH9-F1
#
_entry.id   AF-A0A1I2GDH9-F1
#
_cell.length_a   1.000
_cell.length_b   1.000
_cell.length_c   1.000
_cell.angle_alpha   90.00
_cell.angle_beta   90.00
_cell.angle_gamma   90.00
#
_symmetry.space_group_name_H-M   'P 1'
#
loop_
_entity.id
_entity.type
_entity.pdbx_description
1 polymer ?
#
loop_
_entity_poly.entity_id
_entity_poly.type
_entity_poly.pdbx_seq_one_letter_code
_entity_poly.pdbx_strand_id
1 'polypeptide(L)'
;MNLKEQDYDVYTLRGNHEENLIDAHKNYEPKLFQKFVERINKSANLLDEEGKLKTKYIDFVLNLPYFIELEDFWLVHAGFNTNIEDTFSDTLAMLETRRFEYDEEKLKGKKVIHGHQVIYLSEIEIAIKENKNIIPLDNGCVYSKPHKIYDYKQVGNLCCLNMDTKELILQRNIDE
;
A
#
# COMPACT_ATOMS: atom_id res chain seq x y z
N MET A 1 5.13 -15.47 -0.75
CA MET A 1 4.72 -16.63 -1.58
C MET A 1 4.27 -17.79 -0.71
N ASN A 2 4.98 -18.09 0.38
CA ASN A 2 4.63 -19.14 1.35
C ASN A 2 3.14 -19.13 1.82
N LEU A 3 2.50 -17.97 2.03
CA LEU A 3 1.07 -17.95 2.41
C LEU A 3 0.14 -18.53 1.33
N LYS A 4 0.39 -18.23 0.05
CA LYS A 4 -0.38 -18.82 -1.05
C LYS A 4 -0.13 -20.31 -1.18
N GLU A 5 1.10 -20.75 -0.91
CA GLU A 5 1.49 -22.16 -0.86
C GLU A 5 0.88 -22.90 0.34
N GLN A 6 0.43 -22.16 1.36
CA GLN A 6 -0.28 -22.65 2.54
C GLN A 6 -1.81 -22.54 2.40
N ASP A 7 -2.32 -22.46 1.17
CA ASP A 7 -3.75 -22.40 0.83
C ASP A 7 -4.49 -21.16 1.38
N TYR A 8 -3.76 -20.07 1.69
CA TYR A 8 -4.39 -18.78 1.95
C TYR A 8 -4.66 -18.01 0.64
N ASP A 9 -5.89 -17.53 0.49
CA ASP A 9 -6.26 -16.59 -0.56
C ASP A 9 -5.68 -15.20 -0.26
N VAL A 10 -4.56 -14.87 -0.92
CA VAL A 10 -3.86 -13.60 -0.74
C VAL A 10 -3.84 -12.81 -2.04
N TYR A 11 -4.48 -11.64 -2.05
CA TYR A 11 -4.45 -10.71 -3.16
C TYR A 11 -3.68 -9.47 -2.75
N THR A 12 -2.62 -9.16 -3.50
CA THR A 12 -1.69 -8.07 -3.22
C THR A 12 -1.78 -7.02 -4.31
N LEU A 13 -1.70 -5.76 -3.93
CA LEU A 13 -1.70 -4.62 -4.85
C LEU A 13 -0.30 -4.06 -5.02
N ARG A 14 -0.07 -3.41 -6.16
CA ARG A 14 1.15 -2.66 -6.43
C ARG A 14 1.11 -1.31 -5.71
N GLY A 15 2.12 -1.04 -4.88
CA GLY A 15 2.36 0.28 -4.29
C GLY A 15 3.48 1.04 -4.98
N ASN A 16 3.65 2.31 -4.60
CA ASN A 16 4.74 3.14 -5.14
C ASN A 16 6.12 2.61 -4.74
N HIS A 17 6.26 1.99 -3.56
CA HIS A 17 7.53 1.39 -3.13
C HIS A 17 7.93 0.20 -4.02
N GLU A 18 6.97 -0.63 -4.43
CA GLU A 18 7.20 -1.72 -5.39
C GLU A 18 7.57 -1.18 -6.77
N GLU A 19 6.87 -0.15 -7.26
CA GLU A 19 7.20 0.48 -8.55
C GLU A 19 8.62 1.09 -8.52
N ASN A 20 8.93 1.86 -7.48
CA ASN A 20 10.24 2.48 -7.29
C ASN A 20 11.37 1.45 -7.21
N LEU A 21 11.13 0.28 -6.61
CA LEU A 21 12.11 -0.80 -6.56
C LEU A 21 12.44 -1.32 -7.97
N ILE A 22 11.42 -1.52 -8.81
CA ILE A 22 11.58 -2.01 -10.19
C ILE A 22 12.24 -0.94 -11.06
N ASP A 23 11.85 0.33 -10.91
CA ASP A 23 12.45 1.42 -11.65
C ASP A 23 13.92 1.63 -11.27
N ALA A 24 14.24 1.55 -9.97
CA ALA A 24 15.64 1.58 -9.52
C ALA A 24 16.42 0.39 -10.09
N HIS A 25 15.83 -0.81 -10.11
CA HIS A 25 16.49 -2.00 -10.67
C HIS A 25 16.84 -1.86 -12.15
N LYS A 26 15.97 -1.21 -12.93
CA LYS A 26 16.17 -0.98 -14.38
C LYS A 26 17.16 0.15 -14.68
N ASN A 27 17.11 1.22 -13.89
CA ASN A 27 17.74 2.49 -14.27
C ASN A 27 19.01 2.81 -13.48
N TYR A 28 19.23 2.20 -12.31
CA TYR A 28 20.39 2.51 -11.49
C TYR A 28 21.59 1.64 -11.88
N GLU A 29 22.77 2.22 -11.79
CA GLU A 29 24.02 1.46 -11.83
C GLU A 29 24.03 0.38 -10.73
N PRO A 30 24.55 -0.84 -10.99
CA PRO A 30 24.39 -1.98 -10.07
C PRO A 30 24.81 -1.71 -8.62
N LYS A 31 25.95 -1.03 -8.40
CA LYS A 31 26.43 -0.67 -7.06
C LYS A 31 25.55 0.36 -6.36
N LEU A 32 24.92 1.25 -7.12
CA LEU A 32 23.99 2.24 -6.58
C LEU A 32 22.67 1.56 -6.21
N PHE A 33 22.16 0.68 -7.08
CA PHE A 33 20.98 -0.12 -6.80
C PHE A 33 21.13 -0.96 -5.52
N GLN A 34 22.23 -1.69 -5.39
CA GLN A 34 22.52 -2.48 -4.19
C GLN A 34 22.47 -1.61 -2.92
N LYS A 35 23.15 -0.46 -2.92
CA LYS A 35 23.14 0.47 -1.78
C LYS A 35 21.75 1.02 -1.49
N PHE A 36 20.96 1.32 -2.51
CA PHE A 36 19.58 1.77 -2.36
C PHE A 36 18.75 0.71 -1.63
N VAL A 37 18.78 -0.55 -2.07
CA VAL A 37 18.00 -1.62 -1.44
C VAL A 37 18.48 -1.93 -0.03
N GLU A 38 19.79 -2.01 0.20
CA GLU A 38 20.36 -2.35 1.51
C GLU A 38 20.16 -1.26 2.56
N ARG A 39 20.32 0.01 2.18
CA ARG A 39 20.39 1.11 3.16
C ARG A 39 19.12 1.95 3.25
N ILE A 40 18.48 2.20 2.11
CA ILE A 40 17.31 3.07 2.04
C ILE A 40 16.07 2.24 2.34
N ASN A 41 15.89 1.14 1.61
CA ASN A 41 14.75 0.25 1.84
C ASN A 41 14.96 -0.70 3.04
N LYS A 42 16.20 -0.88 3.50
CA LYS A 42 16.59 -1.81 4.57
C LYS A 42 16.17 -3.26 4.27
N SER A 43 16.25 -3.65 3.00
CA SER A 43 15.69 -4.90 2.48
C SER A 43 16.75 -5.75 1.78
N ALA A 44 17.92 -5.91 2.40
CA ALA A 44 19.06 -6.65 1.83
C ALA A 44 18.70 -8.10 1.45
N ASN A 45 17.72 -8.71 2.12
CA ASN A 45 17.20 -10.05 1.84
C ASN A 45 16.56 -10.19 0.44
N LEU A 46 16.18 -9.09 -0.20
CA LEU A 46 15.67 -9.08 -1.57
C LEU A 46 16.76 -9.36 -2.61
N LEU A 47 18.03 -9.12 -2.26
CA LEU A 47 19.16 -9.28 -3.15
C LEU A 47 19.75 -10.71 -3.09
N ASP A 48 20.32 -11.15 -4.20
CA ASP A 48 21.19 -12.33 -4.27
C ASP A 48 22.62 -12.01 -3.78
N GLU A 49 23.51 -13.01 -3.85
CA GLU A 49 24.90 -12.88 -3.39
C GLU A 49 25.71 -11.87 -4.22
N GLU A 50 25.29 -11.61 -5.47
CA GLU A 50 25.90 -10.59 -6.33
C GLU A 50 25.29 -9.19 -6.16
N GLY A 51 24.33 -9.01 -5.23
CA GLY A 51 23.68 -7.73 -4.97
C GLY A 51 22.62 -7.34 -6.00
N LYS A 52 22.10 -8.29 -6.79
CA LYS A 52 21.01 -8.09 -7.75
C LYS A 52 19.67 -8.50 -7.14
N LEU A 53 18.59 -7.88 -7.61
CA LEU A 53 17.24 -8.24 -7.17
C LEU A 53 16.90 -9.66 -7.64
N LYS A 54 16.52 -10.55 -6.73
CA LYS A 54 16.16 -11.93 -7.08
C LYS A 54 14.98 -11.95 -8.03
N THR A 55 15.07 -12.70 -9.12
CA THR A 55 14.04 -12.80 -10.18
C THR A 55 12.64 -13.05 -9.64
N LYS A 56 12.49 -13.92 -8.62
CA LYS A 56 11.18 -14.19 -7.99
C LYS A 56 10.48 -12.95 -7.45
N TYR A 57 11.21 -11.93 -7.00
CA TYR A 57 10.63 -10.68 -6.51
C TYR A 57 10.31 -9.72 -7.65
N ILE A 58 11.10 -9.73 -8.73
CA ILE A 58 10.80 -9.01 -9.96
C ILE A 58 9.49 -9.51 -10.54
N ASP A 59 9.38 -10.83 -10.75
CA ASP A 59 8.18 -11.45 -11.30
C ASP A 59 6.97 -11.22 -10.41
N PHE A 60 7.14 -11.33 -9.09
CA PHE A 60 6.07 -11.04 -8.14
C PHE A 60 5.54 -9.63 -8.31
N VAL A 61 6.44 -8.63 -8.25
CA VAL A 61 6.04 -7.22 -8.35
C VAL A 61 5.42 -6.91 -9.71
N LEU A 62 6.02 -7.38 -10.81
CA LEU A 62 5.53 -7.19 -12.18
C LEU A 62 4.12 -7.75 -12.44
N ASN A 63 3.69 -8.73 -11.66
CA ASN A 63 2.35 -9.30 -11.75
C ASN A 63 1.34 -8.71 -10.75
N LEU A 64 1.72 -7.70 -9.95
CA LEU A 64 0.78 -7.06 -9.03
C LEU A 64 -0.20 -6.15 -9.79
N PRO A 65 -1.52 -6.30 -9.61
CA PRO A 65 -2.50 -5.35 -10.11
C PRO A 65 -2.40 -4.01 -9.36
N TYR A 66 -2.77 -2.92 -10.03
CA TYR A 66 -2.81 -1.58 -9.42
C TYR A 66 -4.04 -1.36 -8.53
N PHE A 67 -5.13 -2.05 -8.83
CA PHE A 67 -6.36 -2.04 -8.05
C PHE A 67 -7.09 -3.37 -8.15
N ILE A 68 -8.02 -3.62 -7.24
CA ILE A 68 -8.94 -4.76 -7.27
C ILE A 68 -10.37 -4.22 -7.19
N GLU A 69 -11.24 -4.70 -8.07
CA GLU A 69 -12.68 -4.49 -8.03
C GLU A 69 -13.34 -5.61 -7.22
N LEU A 70 -14.09 -5.25 -6.18
CA LEU A 70 -15.02 -6.12 -5.47
C LEU A 70 -16.46 -5.64 -5.72
N GLU A 71 -17.44 -6.34 -5.17
CA GLU A 71 -18.86 -5.97 -5.30
C GLU A 71 -19.12 -4.56 -4.76
N ASP A 72 -18.72 -4.29 -3.53
CA ASP A 72 -18.98 -3.01 -2.83
C ASP A 72 -17.76 -2.09 -2.71
N PHE A 73 -16.57 -2.58 -3.11
CA PHE A 73 -15.30 -1.89 -2.84
C PHE A 73 -14.36 -1.84 -4.03
N TRP A 74 -13.62 -0.75 -4.09
CA TRP A 74 -12.35 -0.62 -4.79
C TRP A 74 -11.21 -0.71 -3.79
N LEU A 75 -10.24 -1.57 -4.05
CA LEU A 75 -8.99 -1.62 -3.29
C LEU A 75 -7.87 -1.04 -4.14
N VAL A 76 -7.15 -0.03 -3.65
CA VAL A 76 -6.08 0.65 -4.38
C VAL A 76 -4.99 1.12 -3.41
N HIS A 77 -3.75 1.28 -3.88
CA HIS A 77 -2.67 1.72 -2.98
C HIS A 77 -2.87 3.16 -2.48
N ALA A 78 -3.03 4.14 -3.38
CA ALA A 78 -3.14 5.55 -3.02
C ALA A 78 -4.54 6.16 -3.23
N GLY A 79 -5.15 5.93 -4.40
CA GLY A 79 -6.46 6.47 -4.74
C GLY A 79 -6.71 6.48 -6.25
N PHE A 80 -7.74 7.21 -6.71
CA PHE A 80 -8.05 7.33 -8.14
C PHE A 80 -8.03 8.78 -8.61
N ASN A 81 -7.79 8.98 -9.90
CA ASN A 81 -7.99 10.28 -10.54
C ASN A 81 -9.42 10.37 -11.08
N THR A 82 -10.33 10.88 -10.27
CA THR A 82 -11.75 11.08 -10.65
C THR A 82 -11.96 12.33 -11.52
N ASN A 83 -10.91 13.05 -11.92
CA ASN A 83 -11.05 14.24 -12.78
C ASN A 83 -10.93 13.92 -14.28
N ILE A 84 -10.52 12.69 -14.63
CA ILE A 84 -10.40 12.23 -16.03
C ILE A 84 -11.55 11.29 -16.40
N GLU A 85 -11.74 11.08 -17.70
CA GLU A 85 -12.81 10.21 -18.21
C GLU A 85 -12.59 8.75 -17.80
N ASP A 86 -11.43 8.19 -18.13
CA ASP A 86 -11.06 6.83 -17.69
C ASP A 86 -10.33 6.87 -16.34
N THR A 87 -11.11 6.87 -15.27
CA THR A 87 -10.64 6.93 -13.87
C THR A 87 -9.66 5.80 -13.51
N PHE A 88 -9.76 4.64 -14.18
CA PHE A 88 -8.97 3.45 -13.87
C PHE A 88 -7.74 3.27 -14.77
N SER A 89 -7.49 4.21 -15.68
CA SER A 89 -6.29 4.21 -16.54
C SER A 89 -5.07 4.89 -15.92
N ASP A 90 -5.27 5.79 -14.96
CA ASP A 90 -4.19 6.61 -14.38
C ASP A 90 -3.46 5.87 -13.27
N THR A 91 -2.52 5.00 -13.67
CA THR A 91 -1.69 4.22 -12.74
C THR A 91 -0.82 5.09 -11.86
N LEU A 92 -0.42 6.29 -12.32
CA LEU A 92 0.36 7.23 -11.52
C LEU A 92 -0.47 7.72 -10.33
N ALA A 93 -1.74 8.07 -10.55
CA ALA A 93 -2.64 8.42 -9.46
C ALA A 93 -2.85 7.26 -8.47
N MET A 94 -2.99 6.02 -8.97
CA MET A 94 -3.12 4.83 -8.12
C MET A 94 -1.94 4.58 -7.21
N LEU A 95 -0.74 4.99 -7.62
CA LEU A 95 0.49 4.84 -6.86
C LEU A 95 0.78 6.04 -5.94
N GLU A 96 0.48 7.26 -6.37
CA GLU A 96 1.06 8.46 -5.74
C GLU A 96 0.07 9.51 -5.28
N THR A 97 -1.23 9.38 -5.59
CA THR A 97 -2.18 10.42 -5.21
C THR A 97 -2.26 10.57 -3.69
N ARG A 98 -2.24 11.82 -3.24
CA ARG A 98 -2.33 12.15 -1.81
C ARG A 98 -3.73 12.55 -1.40
N ARG A 99 -4.53 13.01 -2.35
CA ARG A 99 -5.91 13.45 -2.11
C ARG A 99 -6.67 13.20 -3.39
N PHE A 100 -7.85 12.63 -3.27
CA PHE A 100 -8.80 12.55 -4.35
C PHE A 100 -10.20 12.74 -3.79
N GLU A 101 -11.09 13.24 -4.64
CA GLU A 101 -12.49 13.45 -4.30
C GLU A 101 -13.30 12.25 -4.74
N TYR A 102 -14.24 11.85 -3.90
CA TYR A 102 -15.15 10.77 -4.22
C TYR A 102 -16.15 11.24 -5.28
N ASP A 103 -16.21 10.51 -6.39
CA ASP A 103 -17.18 10.70 -7.45
C ASP A 103 -18.00 9.41 -7.58
N GLU A 104 -19.29 9.49 -7.25
CA GLU A 104 -20.18 8.33 -7.19
C GLU A 104 -20.39 7.67 -8.56
N GLU A 105 -20.48 8.48 -9.61
CA GLU A 105 -20.70 7.99 -10.98
C GLU A 105 -19.45 7.25 -11.47
N LYS A 106 -18.28 7.88 -11.31
CA LYS A 106 -17.01 7.30 -11.77
C LYS A 106 -16.58 6.08 -10.96
N LEU A 107 -16.88 6.06 -9.67
CA LEU A 107 -16.58 4.93 -8.78
C LEU A 107 -17.72 3.91 -8.69
N LYS A 108 -18.77 4.06 -9.51
CA LYS A 108 -19.90 3.12 -9.61
C LYS A 108 -20.60 2.88 -8.26
N GLY A 109 -20.66 3.90 -7.40
CA GLY A 109 -21.23 3.80 -6.05
C GLY A 109 -20.42 2.98 -5.03
N LYS A 110 -19.25 2.44 -5.41
CA LYS A 110 -18.42 1.59 -4.56
C LYS A 110 -17.49 2.42 -3.68
N LYS A 111 -17.25 1.93 -2.47
CA LYS A 111 -16.30 2.58 -1.53
C LYS A 111 -14.87 2.32 -1.95
N VAL A 112 -13.95 3.20 -1.56
CA VAL A 112 -12.51 3.04 -1.81
C VAL A 112 -11.80 2.76 -0.50
N ILE A 113 -11.08 1.65 -0.43
CA ILE A 113 -10.14 1.34 0.64
C ILE A 113 -8.73 1.55 0.11
N HIS A 114 -7.94 2.36 0.82
CA HIS A 114 -6.59 2.72 0.37
C HIS A 114 -5.58 2.87 1.51
N GLY A 115 -4.30 2.98 1.16
CA GLY A 115 -3.19 3.28 2.05
C GLY A 115 -2.40 4.49 1.57
N HIS A 116 -1.09 4.30 1.38
CA HIS A 116 -0.09 5.28 0.89
C HIS A 116 0.21 6.43 1.85
N GLN A 117 -0.83 7.11 2.34
CA GLN A 117 -0.68 8.15 3.33
C GLN A 117 -0.86 7.58 4.72
N VAL A 118 0.10 7.86 5.60
CA VAL A 118 -0.04 7.58 7.02
C VAL A 118 -1.15 8.44 7.60
N ILE A 119 -2.21 7.81 8.07
CA ILE A 119 -3.36 8.42 8.72
C ILE A 119 -3.40 8.02 10.20
N TYR A 120 -3.77 8.96 11.06
CA TYR A 120 -3.91 8.69 12.48
C TYR A 120 -5.03 7.69 12.76
N LEU A 121 -4.83 6.85 13.78
CA LEU A 121 -5.74 5.76 14.08
C LEU A 121 -7.16 6.27 14.35
N SER A 122 -7.28 7.38 15.07
CA SER A 122 -8.58 8.03 15.32
C SER A 122 -9.32 8.43 14.03
N GLU A 123 -8.60 8.90 13.01
CA GLU A 123 -9.18 9.27 11.72
C GLU A 123 -9.63 8.04 10.92
N ILE A 124 -8.86 6.94 10.98
CA ILE A 124 -9.24 5.65 10.40
C ILE A 124 -10.53 5.12 11.07
N GLU A 125 -10.56 5.11 12.40
CA GLU A 125 -11.73 4.68 13.19
C GLU A 125 -12.97 5.51 12.87
N ILE A 126 -12.82 6.83 12.76
CA ILE A 126 -13.92 7.73 12.36
C ILE A 126 -14.40 7.40 10.94
N ALA A 127 -13.51 7.19 9.98
CA ALA A 127 -13.89 6.88 8.61
C ALA A 127 -14.71 5.58 8.51
N ILE A 128 -14.33 4.56 9.28
CA ILE A 128 -15.05 3.29 9.36
C ILE A 128 -16.40 3.47 10.07
N LYS A 129 -16.40 4.12 11.25
CA LYS A 129 -17.60 4.34 12.07
C LYS A 129 -18.66 5.17 11.34
N GLU A 130 -18.24 6.23 10.67
CA GLU A 130 -19.12 7.10 9.86
C GLU A 130 -19.47 6.49 8.51
N ASN A 131 -18.97 5.29 8.21
CA ASN A 131 -19.21 4.58 6.97
C ASN A 131 -18.89 5.46 5.75
N LYS A 132 -17.74 6.14 5.76
CA LYS A 132 -17.29 7.01 4.66
C LYS A 132 -17.11 6.21 3.36
N ASN A 133 -17.12 6.93 2.24
CA ASN A 133 -16.88 6.35 0.92
C ASN A 133 -15.40 6.16 0.62
N ILE A 134 -14.52 6.87 1.32
CA ILE A 134 -13.07 6.70 1.25
C ILE A 134 -12.59 6.30 2.65
N ILE A 135 -11.94 5.15 2.74
CA ILE A 135 -11.51 4.53 4.00
C ILE A 135 -9.99 4.32 3.92
N PRO A 136 -9.19 5.13 4.64
CA PRO A 136 -7.76 4.89 4.74
C PRO A 136 -7.48 3.73 5.72
N LEU A 137 -6.44 2.93 5.44
CA LEU A 137 -5.98 1.84 6.31
C LEU A 137 -4.49 1.88 6.64
N ASP A 138 -3.72 2.82 6.08
CA ASP A 138 -2.31 2.95 6.41
C ASP A 138 -2.14 3.77 7.70
N ASN A 139 -1.96 3.07 8.83
CA ASN A 139 -1.61 3.69 10.11
C ASN A 139 -0.10 3.82 10.33
N GLY A 140 0.70 3.66 9.27
CA GLY A 140 2.14 3.83 9.31
C GLY A 140 2.80 2.88 10.30
N CYS A 141 2.58 1.57 10.14
CA CYS A 141 3.10 0.53 11.04
C CYS A 141 4.59 0.72 11.40
N VAL A 142 5.41 1.15 10.43
CA VAL A 142 6.85 1.36 10.60
C VAL A 142 7.20 2.49 11.58
N TYR A 143 6.26 3.40 11.87
CA TYR A 143 6.44 4.59 12.70
C TYR A 143 6.06 4.31 14.17
N SER A 144 6.64 3.28 14.77
CA SER A 144 6.32 2.84 16.13
C SER A 144 7.08 3.58 17.25
N LYS A 145 8.10 4.38 16.88
CA LYS A 145 9.01 5.11 17.79
C LYS A 145 8.80 6.64 17.66
N PRO A 146 9.27 7.45 18.64
CA PRO A 146 9.15 8.90 18.57
C PRO A 146 9.60 9.47 17.22
N HIS A 147 8.71 10.21 16.58
CA HIS A 147 8.88 10.69 15.21
C HIS A 147 8.70 12.21 15.14
N LYS A 148 9.39 12.88 14.21
CA LYS A 148 9.33 14.35 14.08
C LYS A 148 8.03 14.86 13.45
N ILE A 149 7.37 13.99 12.67
CA ILE A 149 6.20 14.36 11.85
C ILE A 149 4.90 13.81 12.45
N TYR A 150 4.95 12.60 13.02
CA TYR A 150 3.76 11.87 13.45
C TYR A 150 3.72 11.75 14.97
N ASP A 151 2.53 11.87 15.55
CA ASP A 151 2.31 11.43 16.92
C ASP A 151 2.39 9.89 16.97
N TYR A 152 3.51 9.36 17.45
CA TYR A 152 3.77 7.91 17.54
C TYR A 152 2.77 7.14 18.41
N LYS A 153 1.91 7.84 19.15
CA LYS A 153 0.78 7.26 19.90
C LYS A 153 -0.45 7.02 19.02
N GLN A 154 -0.54 7.70 17.88
CA GLN A 154 -1.64 7.61 16.90
C GLN A 154 -1.27 6.83 15.64
N VAL A 155 0.01 6.47 15.46
CA VAL A 155 0.53 5.66 14.34
C VAL A 155 1.31 4.46 14.87
N GLY A 156 1.74 3.56 13.99
CA GLY A 156 2.62 2.44 14.33
C GLY A 156 1.89 1.11 14.52
N ASN A 157 0.68 0.99 13.97
CA ASN A 157 -0.05 -0.28 13.91
C ASN A 157 -0.16 -0.75 12.46
N LEU A 158 -0.16 -2.08 12.29
CA LEU A 158 -0.72 -2.72 11.10
C LEU A 158 -2.23 -2.84 11.32
N CYS A 159 -2.99 -2.28 10.38
CA CYS A 159 -4.45 -2.29 10.41
C CYS A 159 -5.00 -3.38 9.49
N CYS A 160 -6.04 -4.07 9.93
CA CYS A 160 -6.84 -4.97 9.13
C CYS A 160 -8.31 -4.61 9.32
N LEU A 161 -9.03 -4.37 8.21
CA LEU A 161 -10.46 -4.13 8.23
C LEU A 161 -11.19 -5.37 7.74
N ASN A 162 -12.01 -5.95 8.60
CA ASN A 162 -13.01 -6.91 8.17
C ASN A 162 -14.13 -6.13 7.44
N MET A 163 -14.24 -6.30 6.12
CA MET A 163 -15.16 -5.52 5.29
C MET A 163 -16.64 -5.87 5.54
N ASP A 164 -16.94 -7.08 6.01
CA ASP A 164 -18.30 -7.53 6.31
C ASP A 164 -18.79 -6.98 7.66
N THR A 165 -17.97 -7.14 8.71
CA THR A 165 -18.33 -6.72 10.07
C THR A 165 -17.98 -5.27 10.36
N LYS A 166 -17.15 -4.65 9.52
CA LYS A 166 -16.54 -3.33 9.72
C LYS A 166 -15.65 -3.26 10.97
N GLU A 167 -15.18 -4.40 11.45
CA GLU A 167 -14.26 -4.48 12.58
C GLU A 167 -12.85 -4.08 12.14
N LEU A 168 -12.24 -3.16 12.89
CA LEU A 168 -10.84 -2.78 12.73
C LEU A 168 -9.99 -3.57 13.73
N ILE A 169 -9.14 -4.46 13.20
CA ILE A 169 -8.17 -5.24 13.97
C ILE A 169 -6.81 -4.55 13.87
N LEU A 170 -6.12 -4.45 15.00
CA LEU A 170 -4.84 -3.73 15.12
C LEU A 170 -3.76 -4.66 15.64
N GLN A 171 -2.60 -4.64 14.99
CA GLN A 171 -1.37 -5.23 15.48
C GLN A 171 -0.32 -4.13 15.62
N ARG A 172 0.12 -3.83 16.84
CA ARG A 172 1.26 -2.92 17.05
C ARG A 172 2.48 -3.50 16.34
N ASN A 173 3.29 -2.63 15.73
CA ASN A 173 4.57 -3.04 15.15
C ASN A 173 5.38 -3.87 16.15
N ILE A 174 5.86 -5.02 15.68
CA ILE A 174 6.62 -6.00 16.47
C ILE A 174 8.10 -6.04 16.08
N ASP A 175 8.50 -5.19 15.15
CA ASP A 175 9.89 -5.09 14.71
C ASP A 175 10.70 -4.31 15.75
N GLU A 176 11.89 -4.81 16.08
CA GLU A 176 12.79 -4.20 17.07
C GLU A 176 13.66 -3.06 16.50
#